data_AF-A0A6A7FLN0-F1
#
_entry.id   AF-A0A6A7FLN0-F1
#
_cell.length_a   1.000
_cell.length_b   1.000
_cell.length_c   1.000
_cell.angle_alpha   90.00
_cell.angle_beta   90.00
_cell.angle_gamma   90.00
#
_symmetry.space_group_name_H-M   'P 1'
#
loop_
_entity.id
_entity.type
_entity.pdbx_description
1 polymer ?
#
loop_
_entity_poly.entity_id
_entity_poly.type
_entity_poly.pdbx_seq_one_letter_code
_entity_poly.pdbx_strand_id
1 'polypeptide(L)'
;TLEIRDNKGIMVLVELLFDENCVKQLLQYRILLLLFAHGQPKSQKYLLGAIEKLTEMKKEQLLPKIPLILKALYDNDIVDEEILLEWGKKASKKYVGREMVQEIHKKAQPFLKWLQEAEEEESSEEEESEDDLEIEYDEKARNVTLKEQESAAATPKKLTVAEVATPHVKEEEEDGSDIDIDDL
;
A
#
# COMPACT_ATOMS: atom_id res chain seq x y z
N THR A 1 -21.40 20.34 29.08
CA THR A 1 -20.77 19.40 28.15
C THR A 1 -19.46 20.00 27.73
N LEU A 2 -18.32 19.33 27.98
CA LEU A 2 -17.01 19.84 27.57
C LEU A 2 -17.06 20.00 26.04
N GLU A 3 -17.03 21.22 25.52
CA GLU A 3 -17.02 21.46 24.07
C GLU A 3 -15.64 21.10 23.52
N ILE A 4 -15.34 19.80 23.44
CA ILE A 4 -14.14 19.25 22.78
C ILE A 4 -14.31 19.33 21.24
N ARG A 5 -15.11 20.27 20.73
CA ARG A 5 -15.19 20.61 19.30
C ARG A 5 -13.93 21.33 18.81
N ASP A 6 -13.04 21.71 19.71
CA ASP A 6 -11.70 22.12 19.34
C ASP A 6 -10.93 20.89 18.84
N ASN A 7 -10.56 20.91 17.56
CA ASN A 7 -9.67 19.95 16.89
C ASN A 7 -8.34 19.66 17.63
N LYS A 8 -8.06 20.39 18.72
CA LYS A 8 -6.93 20.22 19.63
C LYS A 8 -7.11 19.05 20.60
N GLY A 9 -8.32 18.49 20.77
CA GLY A 9 -8.56 17.36 21.67
C GLY A 9 -7.63 16.17 21.42
N ILE A 10 -7.30 15.91 20.15
CA ILE A 10 -6.36 14.87 19.76
C ILE A 10 -4.94 15.08 20.30
N MET A 11 -4.51 16.32 20.53
CA MET A 11 -3.21 16.60 21.13
C MET A 11 -3.15 16.10 22.57
N VAL A 12 -4.23 16.31 23.32
CA VAL A 12 -4.33 15.84 24.70
C VAL A 12 -4.37 14.31 24.75
N LEU A 13 -5.05 13.68 23.78
CA LEU A 13 -5.06 12.21 23.67
C LEU A 13 -3.65 11.65 23.45
N VAL A 14 -2.86 12.24 22.53
CA VAL A 14 -1.47 11.79 22.32
C VAL A 14 -0.64 11.99 23.59
N GLU A 15 -0.76 13.13 24.25
CA GLU A 15 0.02 13.42 25.47
C GLU A 15 -0.30 12.44 26.62
N LEU A 16 -1.54 11.97 26.72
CA LEU A 16 -1.98 11.06 27.79
C LEU A 16 -1.79 9.58 27.46
N LEU A 17 -1.95 9.19 26.19
CA LEU A 17 -2.00 7.78 25.79
C LEU A 17 -0.66 7.26 25.30
N PHE A 18 0.23 8.12 24.78
CA PHE A 18 1.40 7.67 24.03
C PHE A 18 2.71 7.81 24.82
N ASP A 19 3.60 6.87 24.61
CA ASP A 19 4.95 6.82 25.17
C ASP A 19 6.00 6.39 24.12
N GLU A 20 7.16 5.89 24.56
CA GLU A 20 8.22 5.36 23.68
C GLU A 20 7.78 4.19 22.77
N ASN A 21 6.64 3.58 23.07
CA ASN A 21 5.96 2.53 22.31
C ASN A 21 4.86 3.08 21.39
N CYS A 22 4.92 4.38 21.04
CA CYS A 22 3.95 5.10 20.20
C CYS A 22 3.43 4.29 18.99
N VAL A 23 4.29 3.56 18.27
CA VAL A 23 3.86 2.75 17.11
C VAL A 23 2.85 1.67 17.51
N LYS A 24 3.06 0.96 18.62
CA LYS A 24 2.12 -0.05 19.12
C LYS A 24 0.83 0.58 19.62
N GLN A 25 0.95 1.71 20.31
CA GLN A 25 -0.19 2.44 20.89
C GLN A 25 -1.07 3.05 19.81
N LEU A 26 -0.49 3.51 18.70
CA LEU A 26 -1.22 3.99 17.54
C LEU A 26 -2.15 2.91 16.99
N LEU A 27 -1.66 1.66 16.86
CA LEU A 27 -2.48 0.54 16.43
C LEU A 27 -3.54 0.17 17.47
N GLN A 28 -3.18 0.14 18.75
CA GLN A 28 -4.09 -0.15 19.86
C GLN A 28 -5.26 0.85 19.94
N TYR A 29 -4.98 2.13 19.71
CA TYR A 29 -5.95 3.22 19.81
C TYR A 29 -6.45 3.71 18.44
N ARG A 30 -6.26 2.94 17.36
CA ARG A 30 -6.61 3.34 15.99
C ARG A 30 -8.03 3.89 15.88
N ILE A 31 -9.02 3.17 16.41
CA ILE A 31 -10.45 3.56 16.33
C ILE A 31 -10.68 4.91 17.01
N LEU A 32 -10.02 5.14 18.15
CA LEU A 32 -10.13 6.41 18.87
C LEU A 32 -9.47 7.55 18.07
N LEU A 33 -8.32 7.32 17.45
CA LEU A 33 -7.64 8.32 16.63
C LEU A 33 -8.48 8.69 15.40
N LEU A 34 -9.05 7.70 14.72
CA LEU A 34 -9.95 7.90 13.58
C LEU A 34 -11.17 8.74 13.95
N LEU A 35 -11.77 8.54 15.12
CA LEU A 35 -12.91 9.32 15.59
C LEU A 35 -12.63 10.84 15.62
N PHE A 36 -11.37 11.24 15.82
CA PHE A 36 -10.97 12.65 15.86
C PHE A 36 -10.32 13.15 14.56
N ALA A 37 -9.59 12.28 13.85
CA ALA A 37 -8.74 12.65 12.74
C ALA A 37 -9.37 12.39 11.35
N HIS A 38 -10.26 11.40 11.24
CA HIS A 38 -10.81 10.99 9.95
C HIS A 38 -11.65 12.11 9.32
N GLY A 39 -11.34 12.47 8.07
CA GLY A 39 -11.99 13.57 7.35
C GLY A 39 -11.81 14.95 7.99
N GLN A 40 -10.85 15.12 8.93
CA GLN A 40 -10.63 16.36 9.67
C GLN A 40 -9.17 16.83 9.54
N PRO A 41 -8.81 17.56 8.46
CA PRO A 41 -7.44 18.00 8.20
C PRO A 41 -6.82 18.82 9.33
N LYS A 42 -7.62 19.63 10.04
CA LYS A 42 -7.14 20.41 11.19
C LYS A 42 -6.71 19.50 12.34
N SER A 43 -7.49 18.48 12.66
CA SER A 43 -7.16 17.50 13.70
C SER A 43 -5.93 16.69 13.33
N GLN A 44 -5.80 16.27 12.07
CA GLN A 44 -4.60 15.58 11.58
C GLN A 44 -3.34 16.44 11.73
N LYS A 45 -3.40 17.74 11.38
CA LYS A 45 -2.28 18.67 11.63
C LYS A 45 -1.97 18.85 13.12
N TYR A 46 -2.98 18.81 13.99
CA TYR A 46 -2.76 18.83 15.44
C TYR A 46 -2.13 17.54 15.95
N LEU A 47 -2.54 16.39 15.40
CA LEU A 47 -1.95 15.09 15.70
C LEU A 47 -0.45 15.06 15.36
N LEU A 48 -0.08 15.46 14.15
CA LEU A 48 1.33 15.55 13.74
C LEU A 48 2.14 16.46 14.67
N GLY A 49 1.59 17.62 15.03
CA GLY A 49 2.23 18.51 16.00
C GLY A 49 2.38 17.92 17.41
N ALA A 50 1.43 17.08 17.84
CA ALA A 50 1.52 16.38 19.10
C ALA A 50 2.59 15.26 19.07
N ILE A 51 2.72 14.56 17.93
CA ILE A 51 3.78 13.58 17.71
C ILE A 51 5.16 14.25 17.70
N GLU A 52 5.31 15.44 17.12
CA GLU A 52 6.55 16.22 17.21
C GLU A 52 6.92 16.52 18.66
N LYS A 53 5.96 17.00 19.45
CA LYS A 53 6.15 17.31 20.88
C LYS A 53 6.49 16.05 21.68
N LEU A 54 5.81 14.93 21.43
CA LEU A 54 6.12 13.64 22.05
C LEU A 54 7.55 13.20 21.70
N THR A 55 7.98 13.41 20.47
CA THR A 55 9.33 13.09 20.00
C THR A 55 10.37 14.00 20.67
N GLU A 56 10.08 15.28 20.90
CA GLU A 56 10.97 16.17 21.66
C GLU A 56 11.16 15.69 23.10
N MET A 57 10.07 15.25 23.74
CA MET A 57 10.11 14.71 25.11
C MET A 57 10.86 13.38 25.21
N LYS A 58 10.75 12.51 24.20
CA LYS A 58 11.33 11.15 24.17
C LYS A 58 12.28 10.96 22.98
N LYS A 59 13.19 11.92 22.82
CA LYS A 59 14.03 12.07 21.63
C LYS A 59 14.81 10.82 21.27
N GLU A 60 15.53 10.24 22.22
CA GLU A 60 16.40 9.08 21.96
C GLU A 60 15.62 7.86 21.46
N GLN A 61 14.39 7.67 21.94
CA GLN A 61 13.57 6.49 21.64
C GLN A 61 12.71 6.67 20.38
N LEU A 62 12.19 7.88 20.14
CA LEU A 62 11.20 8.14 19.09
C LEU A 62 11.79 8.72 17.81
N LEU A 63 12.86 9.52 17.90
CA LEU A 63 13.49 10.12 16.72
C LEU A 63 13.91 9.09 15.64
N PRO A 64 14.51 7.94 15.97
CA PRO A 64 14.80 6.92 14.95
C PRO A 64 13.54 6.21 14.42
N LYS A 65 12.42 6.28 15.13
CA LYS A 65 11.15 5.62 14.76
C LYS A 65 10.22 6.52 13.94
N ILE A 66 10.59 7.79 13.69
CA ILE A 66 9.75 8.74 12.95
C ILE A 66 9.22 8.17 11.62
N PRO A 67 10.05 7.59 10.72
CA PRO A 67 9.54 6.99 9.49
C PRO A 67 8.46 5.92 9.74
N LEU A 68 8.66 5.09 10.76
CA LEU A 68 7.74 4.02 11.10
C LEU A 68 6.44 4.55 11.69
N ILE A 69 6.51 5.61 12.51
CA ILE A 69 5.33 6.28 13.06
C ILE A 69 4.50 6.91 11.92
N LEU A 70 5.15 7.61 10.99
CA LEU A 70 4.47 8.24 9.86
C LEU A 70 3.83 7.20 8.93
N LYS A 71 4.56 6.11 8.64
CA LYS A 71 4.01 4.99 7.88
C LYS A 71 2.81 4.36 8.58
N ALA A 72 2.87 4.17 9.90
CA ALA A 72 1.74 3.64 10.65
C ALA A 72 0.52 4.59 10.63
N LEU A 73 0.73 5.91 10.65
CA LEU A 73 -0.36 6.88 10.51
C LEU A 73 -1.02 6.80 9.13
N TYR A 74 -0.22 6.65 8.08
CA TYR A 74 -0.68 6.50 6.70
C TYR A 74 -1.41 5.16 6.48
N ASP A 75 -0.74 4.02 6.75
CA ASP A 75 -1.27 2.66 6.53
C ASP A 75 -2.59 2.39 7.27
N ASN A 76 -2.91 3.19 8.30
CA ASN A 76 -4.10 3.01 9.13
C ASN A 76 -5.18 4.08 8.88
N ASP A 77 -5.04 4.90 7.84
CA ASP A 77 -5.99 5.95 7.43
C ASP A 77 -6.20 7.05 8.48
N ILE A 78 -5.22 7.25 9.36
CA ILE A 78 -5.33 8.23 10.46
C ILE A 78 -4.99 9.63 9.95
N VAL A 79 -4.02 9.73 9.04
CA VAL A 79 -3.58 10.99 8.43
C VAL A 79 -3.53 10.81 6.93
N ASP A 80 -4.15 11.74 6.21
CA ASP A 80 -4.21 11.72 4.76
C ASP A 80 -2.85 12.09 4.16
N GLU A 81 -2.56 11.56 2.98
CA GLU A 81 -1.30 11.76 2.28
C GLU A 81 -0.99 13.25 2.04
N GLU A 82 -1.97 13.99 1.56
CA GLU A 82 -1.85 15.43 1.30
C GLU A 82 -1.36 16.19 2.55
N ILE A 83 -1.83 15.78 3.73
CA ILE A 83 -1.47 16.40 5.01
C ILE A 83 -0.06 16.03 5.43
N LEU A 84 0.37 14.79 5.19
CA LEU A 84 1.76 14.35 5.44
C LEU A 84 2.75 15.09 4.53
N LEU A 85 2.42 15.22 3.24
CA LEU A 85 3.23 15.95 2.26
C LEU A 85 3.27 17.46 2.57
N GLU A 86 2.13 18.09 2.89
CA GLU A 86 2.08 19.49 3.30
C GLU A 86 2.90 19.75 4.57
N TRP A 87 2.78 18.86 5.56
CA TRP A 87 3.56 18.93 6.80
C TRP A 87 5.06 18.84 6.51
N GLY A 88 5.49 17.86 5.70
CA GLY A 88 6.90 17.66 5.35
C GLY A 88 7.56 18.85 4.65
N LYS A 89 6.79 19.61 3.85
CA LYS A 89 7.27 20.78 3.09
C LYS A 89 7.66 21.97 3.98
N LYS A 90 7.00 22.16 5.13
CA LYS A 90 7.16 23.37 5.96
C LYS A 90 7.44 23.06 7.42
N ALA A 91 8.69 23.26 7.83
CA ALA A 91 9.07 23.23 9.24
C ALA A 91 8.34 24.35 10.03
N SER A 92 7.50 23.96 10.99
CA SER A 92 6.71 24.87 11.82
C SER A 92 7.25 24.91 13.25
N LYS A 93 7.54 26.12 13.77
CA LYS A 93 7.97 26.32 15.17
C LYS A 93 6.80 26.39 16.18
N LYS A 94 5.62 25.88 15.81
CA LYS A 94 4.40 26.05 16.59
C LYS A 94 4.38 25.19 17.86
N TYR A 95 4.95 23.99 17.80
CA TYR A 95 4.87 23.00 18.87
C TYR A 95 6.22 22.68 19.50
N VAL A 96 7.29 22.72 18.70
CA VAL A 96 8.65 22.33 19.08
C VAL A 96 9.68 23.32 18.51
N GLY A 97 10.90 23.31 19.04
CA GLY A 97 11.99 24.18 18.57
C GLY A 97 12.36 23.94 17.10
N ARG A 98 12.77 25.00 16.38
CA ARG A 98 13.09 24.91 14.93
C ARG A 98 14.13 23.84 14.61
N GLU A 99 15.17 23.72 15.44
CA GLU A 99 16.23 22.71 15.26
C GLU A 99 15.68 21.28 15.38
N MET A 100 14.81 21.05 16.36
CA MET A 100 14.15 19.76 16.57
C MET A 100 13.24 19.40 15.39
N VAL A 101 12.46 20.35 14.87
CA VAL A 101 11.62 20.12 13.68
C VAL A 101 12.46 19.72 12.48
N GLN A 102 13.57 20.41 12.24
CA GLN A 102 14.47 20.08 11.14
C GLN A 102 15.07 18.68 11.30
N GLU A 103 15.42 18.28 12.52
CA GLU A 103 15.92 16.94 12.81
C GLU A 103 14.85 15.86 12.59
N ILE A 104 13.61 16.11 13.03
CA ILE A 104 12.45 15.23 12.77
C ILE A 104 12.21 15.10 11.26
N HIS A 105 12.15 16.22 10.53
CA HIS A 105 11.93 16.21 9.08
C HIS A 105 13.06 15.49 8.34
N LYS A 106 14.32 15.64 8.80
CA LYS A 106 15.46 14.90 8.24
C LYS A 106 15.30 13.40 8.40
N LYS A 107 14.79 12.95 9.55
CA LYS A 107 14.46 11.53 9.78
C LYS A 107 13.26 11.09 8.97
N ALA A 108 12.26 11.95 8.75
CA ALA A 108 11.08 11.66 7.95
C ALA A 108 11.34 11.58 6.44
N GLN A 109 12.45 12.13 5.93
CA GLN A 109 12.75 12.21 4.49
C GLN A 109 12.57 10.89 3.72
N PRO A 110 13.04 9.72 4.20
CA PRO A 110 12.86 8.47 3.46
C PRO A 110 11.39 8.11 3.25
N PHE A 111 10.54 8.38 4.24
CA PHE A 111 9.11 8.13 4.15
C PHE A 111 8.41 9.13 3.22
N LEU A 112 8.76 10.41 3.31
CA LEU A 112 8.18 11.44 2.44
C LEU A 112 8.55 11.21 0.97
N LYS A 113 9.79 10.79 0.69
CA LYS A 113 10.23 10.42 -0.67
C LYS A 113 9.45 9.21 -1.20
N TRP A 114 9.27 8.19 -0.36
CA TRP A 114 8.46 7.01 -0.71
C TRP A 114 7.01 7.36 -1.04
N LEU A 115 6.37 8.26 -0.26
CA LEU A 115 5.03 8.75 -0.57
C LEU A 115 4.96 9.47 -1.92
N GLN A 116 5.94 10.34 -2.21
CA GLN A 116 5.97 11.10 -3.47
C GLN A 116 6.19 10.22 -4.71
N GLU A 117 7.03 9.20 -4.60
CA GLU A 117 7.30 8.28 -5.70
C GLU A 117 6.06 7.44 -6.06
N ALA A 118 5.23 7.08 -5.07
CA ALA A 118 3.99 6.35 -5.30
C ALA A 118 2.97 7.16 -6.12
N GLU A 119 2.88 8.48 -5.90
CA GLU A 119 2.00 9.38 -6.67
C GLU A 119 2.45 9.51 -8.14
N GLU A 120 3.77 9.54 -8.40
CA GLU A 120 4.31 9.69 -9.75
C GLU A 120 4.19 8.40 -10.59
N GLU A 121 4.26 7.21 -9.98
CA GLU A 121 4.06 5.93 -10.70
C GLU A 121 2.60 5.74 -11.14
N GLU A 122 1.61 6.06 -10.29
CA GLU A 122 0.18 5.87 -10.60
C GLU A 122 -0.32 6.83 -11.70
N SER A 123 0.32 8.00 -11.87
CA SER A 123 -0.05 8.97 -12.92
C SER A 123 0.56 8.68 -14.31
N SER A 124 1.43 7.67 -14.43
CA SER A 124 2.21 7.41 -15.65
C SER A 124 1.69 6.26 -16.54
N GLU A 125 0.53 5.66 -16.20
CA GLU A 125 -0.08 4.54 -16.94
C GLU A 125 -1.25 4.93 -17.88
N GLU A 126 -1.54 6.22 -18.09
CA GLU A 126 -2.59 6.69 -19.00
C GLU A 126 -2.04 7.61 -20.12
N GLU A 127 -1.19 7.09 -21.01
CA GLU A 127 -0.89 7.75 -22.30
C GLU A 127 -0.24 6.78 -23.33
N GLU A 128 -0.82 5.60 -23.57
CA GLU A 128 -0.49 4.84 -24.79
C GLU A 128 -1.30 5.38 -25.97
N SER A 129 -0.57 6.05 -26.87
CA SER A 129 -1.08 6.71 -28.06
C SER A 129 -1.65 5.70 -29.06
N GLU A 130 -2.91 5.89 -29.48
CA GLU A 130 -3.49 5.28 -30.69
C GLU A 130 -2.76 5.85 -31.93
N ASP A 131 -1.57 5.35 -32.23
CA ASP A 131 -0.86 5.67 -33.47
C ASP A 131 -0.99 4.50 -34.47
N ASP A 132 -1.79 4.80 -35.49
CA ASP A 132 -2.03 4.17 -36.78
C ASP A 132 -0.93 3.21 -37.28
N LEU A 133 -1.19 1.90 -37.20
CA LEU A 133 -0.39 0.88 -37.89
C LEU A 133 -1.01 0.58 -39.27
N GLU A 134 -0.57 1.32 -40.29
CA GLU A 134 -0.87 1.04 -41.69
C GLU A 134 -0.20 -0.27 -42.14
N ILE A 135 -0.99 -1.35 -42.25
CA ILE A 135 -0.52 -2.66 -42.72
C ILE A 135 -0.41 -2.64 -44.25
N GLU A 136 0.80 -2.39 -44.76
CA GLU A 136 1.11 -2.53 -46.19
C GLU A 136 1.29 -4.02 -46.54
N TYR A 137 0.35 -4.60 -47.29
CA TYR A 137 0.40 -5.99 -47.73
C TYR A 137 1.37 -6.15 -48.91
N ASP A 138 2.42 -6.98 -48.75
CA ASP A 138 3.39 -7.31 -49.82
C ASP A 138 2.73 -8.13 -50.95
N GLU A 139 2.65 -7.57 -52.16
CA GLU A 139 2.00 -8.15 -53.35
C GLU A 139 2.68 -9.42 -53.92
N LYS A 140 3.83 -9.87 -53.40
CA LYS A 140 4.57 -11.01 -53.98
C LYS A 140 3.92 -12.39 -53.80
N ALA A 141 2.88 -12.52 -52.98
CA ALA A 141 2.19 -13.80 -52.78
C ALA A 141 1.28 -14.23 -53.95
N ARG A 142 1.13 -13.40 -55.00
CA ARG A 142 0.15 -13.64 -56.08
C ARG A 142 0.61 -14.56 -57.22
N ASN A 143 1.85 -15.04 -57.23
CA ASN A 143 2.39 -15.77 -58.40
C ASN A 143 2.90 -17.20 -58.13
N VAL A 144 2.21 -17.97 -57.29
CA VAL A 144 2.41 -19.43 -57.26
C VAL A 144 1.33 -20.11 -58.09
N THR A 145 1.61 -20.28 -59.38
CA THR A 145 0.83 -21.11 -60.29
C THR A 145 0.98 -22.58 -59.88
N LEU A 146 -0.09 -23.16 -59.36
CA LEU A 146 -0.21 -24.60 -59.08
C LEU A 146 -0.20 -25.38 -60.40
N LYS A 147 0.82 -26.20 -60.63
CA LYS A 147 0.78 -27.28 -61.62
C LYS A 147 0.23 -28.54 -60.95
N GLU A 148 -0.91 -28.97 -61.47
CA GLU A 148 -1.61 -30.21 -61.16
C GLU A 148 -0.85 -31.40 -61.75
N GLN A 149 -0.51 -32.40 -60.93
CA GLN A 149 -0.20 -33.75 -61.40
C GLN A 149 -0.75 -34.80 -60.42
N GLU A 150 -1.73 -35.55 -60.91
CA GLU A 150 -2.26 -36.79 -60.36
C GLU A 150 -1.16 -37.85 -60.15
N SER A 151 -1.24 -38.63 -59.07
CA SER A 151 -1.70 -40.03 -59.16
C SER A 151 -1.51 -40.84 -57.86
N ALA A 152 -2.59 -41.56 -57.54
CA ALA A 152 -2.66 -42.94 -57.04
C ALA A 152 -2.33 -43.31 -55.57
N ALA A 153 -3.43 -43.73 -54.91
CA ALA A 153 -3.60 -44.95 -54.11
C ALA A 153 -3.20 -44.97 -52.62
N ALA A 154 -4.22 -45.04 -51.74
CA ALA A 154 -4.57 -46.20 -50.90
C ALA A 154 -5.19 -45.82 -49.53
N THR A 155 -6.51 -46.04 -49.44
CA THR A 155 -7.38 -46.49 -48.32
C THR A 155 -7.23 -45.92 -46.88
N PRO A 156 -8.34 -45.48 -46.23
CA PRO A 156 -8.31 -44.75 -44.96
C PRO A 156 -8.45 -45.66 -43.73
N LYS A 157 -7.67 -45.39 -42.66
CA LYS A 157 -8.00 -45.83 -41.29
C LYS A 157 -8.09 -44.63 -40.33
N LYS A 158 -9.35 -44.28 -40.10
CA LYS A 158 -9.99 -43.60 -38.97
C LYS A 158 -9.14 -43.48 -37.69
N LEU A 159 -8.85 -42.24 -37.26
CA LEU A 159 -8.59 -41.89 -35.86
C LEU A 159 -9.73 -40.99 -35.38
N THR A 160 -10.48 -41.47 -34.39
CA THR A 160 -11.59 -40.77 -33.75
C THR A 160 -11.13 -40.03 -32.50
N VAL A 161 -11.77 -38.88 -32.31
CA VAL A 161 -11.77 -37.95 -31.17
C VAL A 161 -12.27 -38.60 -29.87
N ALA A 162 -11.67 -38.22 -28.73
CA ALA A 162 -12.29 -38.01 -27.41
C ALA A 162 -11.17 -37.49 -26.47
N GLU A 163 -11.19 -36.23 -26.00
CA GLU A 163 -11.97 -35.67 -24.88
C GLU A 163 -11.50 -36.13 -23.48
N VAL A 164 -10.87 -35.17 -22.77
CA VAL A 164 -10.92 -34.80 -21.34
C VAL A 164 -11.13 -35.89 -20.28
N ALA A 165 -10.17 -36.01 -19.35
CA ALA A 165 -10.38 -35.93 -17.88
C ALA A 165 -9.09 -36.22 -17.09
N THR A 166 -8.75 -35.32 -16.16
CA THR A 166 -7.87 -35.56 -14.99
C THR A 166 -8.61 -36.45 -13.97
N PRO A 167 -7.94 -37.35 -13.21
CA PRO A 167 -7.27 -36.95 -11.95
C PRO A 167 -6.03 -37.81 -11.56
N HIS A 168 -5.17 -37.27 -10.69
CA HIS A 168 -4.19 -38.06 -9.92
C HIS A 168 -4.25 -37.65 -8.44
N VAL A 169 -4.76 -38.55 -7.61
CA VAL A 169 -4.61 -38.56 -6.15
C VAL A 169 -3.80 -39.80 -5.81
N LYS A 170 -2.74 -39.64 -5.03
CA LYS A 170 -2.15 -40.70 -4.23
C LYS A 170 -1.84 -40.15 -2.85
N GLU A 171 -2.48 -40.78 -1.89
CA GLU A 171 -2.35 -40.63 -0.44
C GLU A 171 -1.04 -41.28 0.03
N GLU A 172 -0.35 -40.60 0.95
CA GLU A 172 0.55 -41.25 1.90
C GLU A 172 0.09 -40.87 3.30
N GLU A 173 0.00 -41.89 4.16
CA GLU A 173 -0.44 -41.86 5.55
C GLU A 173 0.60 -41.20 6.46
N GLU A 174 0.18 -40.38 7.43
CA GLU A 174 0.84 -40.34 8.73
C GLU A 174 -0.05 -39.74 9.84
N ASP A 175 -0.17 -40.54 10.90
CA ASP A 175 -0.37 -40.24 12.32
C ASP A 175 -1.68 -39.58 12.81
N GLY A 176 -2.55 -40.44 13.35
CA GLY A 176 -3.72 -40.07 14.12
C GLY A 176 -3.40 -39.98 15.62
N SER A 177 -3.50 -38.78 16.18
CA SER A 177 -3.72 -38.58 17.61
C SER A 177 -5.13 -38.02 17.84
N ASP A 178 -6.04 -38.87 18.33
CA ASP A 178 -7.34 -38.49 18.86
C ASP A 178 -7.16 -37.51 20.04
N ILE A 179 -7.71 -36.31 19.90
CA ILE A 179 -7.89 -35.34 20.98
C ILE A 179 -9.37 -35.34 21.32
N ASP A 180 -9.71 -35.97 22.45
CA ASP A 180 -11.07 -36.00 23.01
C ASP A 180 -11.43 -34.61 23.56
N ILE A 181 -12.36 -33.94 22.88
CA ILE A 181 -12.87 -32.60 23.21
C ILE A 181 -14.17 -32.71 24.01
N ASP A 182 -14.10 -33.10 25.28
CA ASP A 182 -15.26 -33.03 26.19
C ASP A 182 -14.87 -32.70 27.65
N ASP A 183 -13.69 -32.14 27.91
CA ASP A 183 -13.26 -31.81 29.30
C ASP A 183 -12.48 -30.49 29.45
N LEU A 184 -12.94 -29.39 28.84
CA LEU A 184 -12.51 -28.01 29.17
C LEU A 184 -13.68 -27.02 29.26
#